data_AF-A0A1A2UXV4-F1
#
_entry.id   AF-A0A1A2UXV4-F1
#
_cell.length_a   1.000
_cell.length_b   1.000
_cell.length_c   1.000
_cell.angle_alpha   90.00
_cell.angle_beta   90.00
_cell.angle_gamma   90.00
#
_symmetry.space_group_name_H-M   'P 1'
#
loop_
_entity.id
_entity.type
_entity.pdbx_description
1 polymer ?
#
loop_
_entity_poly.entity_id
_entity_poly.type
_entity_poly.pdbx_seq_one_letter_code
_entity_poly.pdbx_strand_id
1 'polypeptide(L)'
;MVAVAIVTAGCSNDSSPSASSSSQSPTSTSSAPAASPSPTTSSAQAPSFDQSTCLDISFAKDNLMVANNSDKARKYADTLEKYGPPDTVKAAIEHFVTTGGARPTDADLDSNRDLITNWIKQACPNVNP
;
A
#
# COMPACT_ATOMS: atom_id res chain seq x y z
N MET A 1 -33.20 -22.28 17.11
CA MET A 1 -32.05 -21.88 17.95
C MET A 1 -30.83 -21.86 17.03
N VAL A 2 -30.02 -20.80 17.07
CA VAL A 2 -28.78 -20.68 16.29
C VAL A 2 -27.72 -20.08 17.22
N ALA A 3 -26.54 -20.69 17.29
CA ALA A 3 -25.48 -20.28 18.20
C ALA A 3 -24.51 -19.31 17.53
N VAL A 4 -24.11 -18.26 18.24
CA VAL A 4 -23.04 -17.33 17.83
C VAL A 4 -21.77 -17.73 18.58
N ALA A 5 -20.68 -17.95 17.84
CA ALA A 5 -19.35 -18.11 18.42
C ALA A 5 -18.55 -16.82 18.21
N ILE A 6 -18.08 -16.22 19.31
CA ILE A 6 -17.20 -15.06 19.31
C ILE A 6 -15.81 -15.54 19.72
N VAL A 7 -14.77 -15.20 18.96
CA VAL A 7 -13.38 -15.51 19.33
C VAL A 7 -12.60 -14.21 19.41
N THR A 8 -12.35 -13.77 20.64
CA THR A 8 -11.47 -12.63 20.95
C THR A 8 -10.03 -13.11 21.08
N ALA A 9 -9.10 -12.52 20.34
CA ALA A 9 -7.67 -12.66 20.56
C ALA A 9 -7.01 -11.28 20.45
N GLY A 10 -6.76 -10.66 21.61
CA GLY A 10 -5.94 -9.46 21.72
C GLY A 10 -4.65 -9.78 22.47
N CYS A 11 -3.53 -9.21 22.02
CA CYS A 11 -2.27 -9.24 22.75
C CYS A 11 -1.66 -7.83 22.73
N SER A 12 -1.39 -7.28 23.91
CA SER A 12 -0.64 -6.04 24.11
C SER A 12 0.14 -6.15 25.42
N ASN A 13 1.46 -6.12 25.32
CA ASN A 13 2.46 -5.77 26.34
C ASN A 13 3.81 -5.78 25.59
N ASP A 14 4.73 -4.83 25.71
CA ASP A 14 5.29 -4.12 26.88
C ASP A 14 6.38 -4.93 27.63
N SER A 15 7.19 -4.26 28.46
CA SER A 15 8.66 -4.33 28.34
C SER A 15 9.39 -4.80 29.61
N SER A 16 10.40 -5.67 29.48
CA SER A 16 11.66 -5.67 30.28
C SER A 16 12.63 -6.84 29.94
N PRO A 17 13.96 -6.67 30.04
CA PRO A 17 14.96 -7.73 29.87
C PRO A 17 15.58 -8.24 31.21
N SER A 18 16.13 -9.47 31.22
CA SER A 18 17.12 -9.96 32.21
C SER A 18 17.81 -11.26 31.77
N ALA A 19 19.01 -11.54 32.30
CA ALA A 19 19.80 -12.78 32.08
C ALA A 19 19.48 -13.86 33.16
N SER A 20 20.08 -15.06 33.32
CA SER A 20 21.29 -15.78 32.83
C SER A 20 21.18 -17.26 33.31
N SER A 21 21.98 -18.30 32.98
CA SER A 21 23.02 -18.63 31.99
C SER A 21 23.39 -20.15 32.09
N SER A 22 24.21 -20.68 31.15
CA SER A 22 24.91 -22.01 31.20
C SER A 22 24.02 -23.26 30.93
N SER A 23 24.47 -24.39 30.35
CA SER A 23 25.83 -24.90 30.03
C SER A 23 25.92 -25.74 28.72
N GLN A 24 27.01 -25.51 27.94
CA GLN A 24 27.88 -26.46 27.20
C GLN A 24 27.33 -27.69 26.40
N SER A 25 27.43 -27.60 25.05
CA SER A 25 28.31 -28.40 24.12
C SER A 25 28.42 -29.95 24.15
N PRO A 26 28.88 -30.62 23.06
CA PRO A 26 28.77 -30.35 21.61
C PRO A 26 28.51 -31.61 20.71
N THR A 27 28.29 -31.44 19.39
CA THR A 27 28.65 -32.42 18.32
C THR A 27 28.63 -31.75 16.93
N SER A 28 29.14 -32.42 15.87
CA SER A 28 29.78 -31.73 14.72
C SER A 28 29.24 -32.05 13.31
N THR A 29 29.57 -31.16 12.35
CA THR A 29 29.57 -31.34 10.87
C THR A 29 28.20 -31.26 10.16
N SER A 30 28.01 -30.66 8.97
CA SER A 30 28.92 -30.15 7.92
C SER A 30 28.27 -29.04 7.04
N SER A 31 29.11 -28.32 6.29
CA SER A 31 28.80 -27.56 5.04
C SER A 31 28.06 -26.21 5.10
N ALA A 32 28.51 -25.29 4.22
CA ALA A 32 28.00 -23.94 3.92
C ALA A 32 27.43 -23.93 2.46
N PRO A 33 26.88 -22.84 1.86
CA PRO A 33 26.94 -21.43 2.28
C PRO A 33 25.68 -20.53 2.06
N ALA A 34 25.84 -19.25 2.41
CA ALA A 34 25.24 -18.04 1.80
C ALA A 34 23.71 -17.81 1.76
N ALA A 35 23.27 -16.89 2.63
CA ALA A 35 22.42 -15.71 2.36
C ALA A 35 21.08 -15.81 1.59
N SER A 36 20.00 -15.42 2.27
CA SER A 36 19.06 -14.36 1.82
C SER A 36 18.20 -13.85 3.00
N PRO A 37 17.65 -12.62 2.96
CA PRO A 37 17.15 -11.94 4.15
C PRO A 37 15.69 -12.30 4.52
N SER A 38 15.36 -12.07 5.79
CA SER A 38 13.98 -11.94 6.25
C SER A 38 13.23 -10.86 5.45
N PRO A 39 11.91 -10.99 5.20
CA PRO A 39 11.13 -9.89 4.65
C PRO A 39 11.12 -8.74 5.67
N THR A 40 11.81 -7.65 5.35
CA THR A 40 11.76 -6.42 6.13
C THR A 40 10.30 -5.95 6.20
N THR A 41 9.83 -5.59 7.39
CA THR A 41 8.51 -4.95 7.52
C THR A 41 8.56 -3.61 6.80
N SER A 42 7.97 -3.53 5.61
CA SER A 42 7.90 -2.29 4.84
C SER A 42 7.03 -1.27 5.58
N SER A 43 7.68 -0.37 6.33
CA SER A 43 7.19 1.00 6.43
C SER A 43 7.04 1.51 5.00
N ALA A 44 5.80 1.62 4.53
CA ALA A 44 5.47 1.86 3.13
C ALA A 44 5.77 3.31 2.71
N GLN A 45 7.05 3.67 2.62
CA GLN A 45 7.48 4.82 1.85
C GLN A 45 7.04 4.62 0.40
N ALA A 46 6.42 5.64 -0.18
CA ALA A 46 6.03 5.59 -1.58
C ALA A 46 7.27 5.33 -2.45
N PRO A 47 7.23 4.36 -3.39
CA PRO A 47 8.35 4.08 -4.28
C PRO A 47 8.68 5.34 -5.10
N SER A 48 9.95 5.74 -5.09
CA SER A 48 10.44 6.88 -5.88
C SER A 48 10.58 6.49 -7.35
N PHE A 49 9.85 7.14 -8.25
CA PHE A 49 9.84 6.81 -9.67
C PHE A 49 10.66 7.77 -10.54
N ASP A 50 11.00 7.31 -11.74
CA ASP A 50 11.64 8.10 -12.79
C ASP A 50 10.65 9.11 -13.41
N GLN A 51 11.17 10.21 -13.97
CA GLN A 51 10.34 11.32 -14.46
C GLN A 51 9.28 10.90 -15.50
N SER A 52 9.61 9.97 -16.41
CA SER A 52 8.66 9.42 -17.39
C SER A 52 7.51 8.65 -16.71
N THR A 53 7.85 7.84 -15.71
CA THR A 53 6.90 7.05 -14.93
C THR A 53 6.01 7.95 -14.07
N CYS A 54 6.58 9.01 -13.50
CA CYS A 54 5.83 10.04 -12.77
C CYS A 54 4.84 10.82 -13.63
N LEU A 55 5.16 11.06 -14.90
CA LEU A 55 4.22 11.65 -15.85
C LEU A 55 3.09 10.67 -16.19
N ASP A 56 3.40 9.39 -16.43
CA ASP A 56 2.38 8.35 -16.70
C ASP A 56 1.39 8.20 -15.52
N ILE A 57 1.90 8.10 -14.29
CA ILE A 57 1.10 8.08 -13.04
C ILE A 57 0.23 9.34 -12.92
N SER A 58 0.78 10.52 -13.21
CA SER A 58 0.03 11.79 -13.15
C SER A 58 -1.09 11.81 -14.20
N PHE A 59 -0.80 11.41 -15.44
CA PHE A 59 -1.80 11.28 -16.50
C PHE A 59 -2.86 10.24 -16.15
N ALA A 60 -2.51 9.10 -15.55
CA ALA A 60 -3.47 8.09 -15.12
C ALA A 60 -4.40 8.62 -14.03
N LYS A 61 -3.87 9.38 -13.05
CA LYS A 61 -4.67 10.12 -12.05
C LYS A 61 -5.64 11.11 -12.72
N ASP A 62 -5.17 11.96 -13.64
CA ASP A 62 -6.02 12.95 -14.30
C ASP A 62 -7.10 12.29 -15.17
N ASN A 63 -6.75 11.23 -15.91
CA ASN A 63 -7.69 10.46 -16.72
C ASN A 63 -8.71 9.67 -15.86
N LEU A 64 -8.33 9.22 -14.66
CA LEU A 64 -9.26 8.67 -13.68
C LEU A 64 -10.24 9.74 -13.18
N MET A 65 -9.78 10.97 -12.90
CA MET A 65 -10.68 12.07 -12.51
C MET A 65 -11.67 12.41 -13.62
N VAL A 66 -11.22 12.56 -14.88
CA VAL A 66 -12.09 12.91 -16.03
C VAL A 66 -12.76 11.71 -16.71
N ALA A 67 -12.74 10.53 -16.08
CA ALA A 67 -13.53 9.39 -16.52
C ALA A 67 -15.04 9.71 -16.43
N ASN A 68 -15.83 9.03 -17.27
CA ASN A 68 -17.30 9.16 -17.29
C ASN A 68 -17.98 7.79 -17.45
N ASN A 69 -17.29 6.73 -17.07
CA ASN A 69 -17.78 5.37 -16.88
C ASN A 69 -16.72 4.49 -16.19
N SER A 70 -17.18 3.42 -15.55
CA SER A 70 -16.33 2.51 -14.79
C SER A 70 -15.33 1.74 -15.66
N ASP A 71 -15.64 1.44 -16.93
CA ASP A 71 -14.70 0.74 -17.83
C ASP A 71 -13.45 1.57 -18.15
N LYS A 72 -13.61 2.89 -18.34
CA LYS A 72 -12.49 3.83 -18.50
C LYS A 72 -11.76 4.02 -17.17
N ALA A 73 -12.50 4.30 -16.10
CA ALA A 73 -11.93 4.48 -14.78
C ALA A 73 -11.08 3.26 -14.35
N ARG A 74 -11.58 2.03 -14.59
CA ARG A 74 -10.86 0.78 -14.32
C ARG A 74 -9.53 0.70 -15.05
N LYS A 75 -9.46 1.06 -16.34
CA LYS A 75 -8.18 1.06 -17.08
C LYS A 75 -7.15 2.03 -16.49
N TYR A 76 -7.58 3.19 -16.01
CA TYR A 76 -6.68 4.16 -15.37
C TYR A 76 -6.31 3.72 -13.95
N ALA A 77 -7.23 3.08 -13.23
CA ALA A 77 -6.97 2.41 -11.96
C ALA A 77 -5.94 1.27 -12.10
N ASP A 78 -6.11 0.36 -13.07
CA ASP A 78 -5.16 -0.74 -13.33
C ASP A 78 -3.75 -0.21 -13.62
N THR A 79 -3.63 0.92 -14.33
CA THR A 79 -2.35 1.61 -14.52
C THR A 79 -1.78 2.13 -13.19
N LEU A 80 -2.57 2.81 -12.35
CA LEU A 80 -2.11 3.29 -11.04
C LEU A 80 -1.74 2.14 -10.10
N GLU A 81 -2.56 1.09 -10.02
CA GLU A 81 -2.37 -0.10 -9.18
C GLU A 81 -1.07 -0.86 -9.50
N LYS A 82 -0.66 -0.88 -10.78
CA LYS A 82 0.61 -1.46 -11.24
C LYS A 82 1.84 -0.86 -10.54
N TYR A 83 1.74 0.39 -10.07
CA TYR A 83 2.81 1.09 -9.37
C TYR A 83 2.82 0.86 -7.85
N GLY A 84 1.98 -0.05 -7.33
CA GLY A 84 1.95 -0.41 -5.91
C GLY A 84 1.56 0.75 -4.97
N PRO A 85 0.43 1.46 -5.20
CA PRO A 85 -0.09 2.41 -4.23
C PRO A 85 -0.47 1.69 -2.92
N PRO A 86 -0.33 2.34 -1.76
CA PRO A 86 -0.77 1.77 -0.48
C PRO A 86 -2.29 1.59 -0.43
N ASP A 87 -2.80 0.68 0.39
CA ASP A 87 -4.21 0.26 0.39
C ASP A 87 -5.22 1.40 0.58
N THR A 88 -4.87 2.47 1.30
CA THR A 88 -5.71 3.68 1.44
C THR A 88 -5.88 4.44 0.12
N VAL A 89 -4.81 4.52 -0.68
CA VAL A 89 -4.81 5.14 -2.02
C VAL A 89 -5.50 4.21 -3.01
N LYS A 90 -5.31 2.90 -2.85
CA LYS A 90 -6.00 1.87 -3.65
C LYS A 90 -7.51 1.91 -3.45
N ALA A 91 -7.99 2.04 -2.21
CA ALA A 91 -9.40 2.23 -1.90
C ALA A 91 -9.98 3.52 -2.52
N ALA A 92 -9.22 4.62 -2.48
CA ALA A 92 -9.59 5.88 -3.14
C ALA A 92 -9.70 5.73 -4.67
N ILE A 93 -8.78 4.99 -5.29
CA ILE A 93 -8.83 4.66 -6.73
C ILE A 93 -10.08 3.83 -7.06
N GLU A 94 -10.37 2.79 -6.28
CA GLU A 94 -11.53 1.90 -6.50
C GLU A 94 -12.88 2.59 -6.27
N HIS A 95 -12.92 3.61 -5.40
CA HIS A 95 -14.07 4.51 -5.28
C HIS A 95 -14.33 5.24 -6.60
N PHE A 96 -13.29 5.82 -7.21
CA PHE A 96 -13.41 6.46 -8.53
C PHE A 96 -13.72 5.47 -9.68
N VAL A 97 -13.33 4.21 -9.58
CA VAL A 97 -13.81 3.16 -10.50
C VAL A 97 -15.31 2.93 -10.33
N THR A 98 -15.78 2.87 -9.09
CA THR A 98 -17.18 2.59 -8.73
C THR A 98 -18.11 3.76 -9.13
N THR A 99 -17.68 5.01 -8.94
CA THR A 99 -18.38 6.18 -9.48
C THR A 99 -18.20 6.33 -11.00
N GLY A 100 -17.13 5.75 -11.56
CA GLY A 100 -16.77 5.88 -12.98
C GLY A 100 -16.07 7.19 -13.34
N GLY A 101 -15.49 7.89 -12.35
CA GLY A 101 -14.81 9.18 -12.46
C GLY A 101 -15.11 10.11 -11.28
N ALA A 102 -14.46 11.28 -11.23
CA ALA A 102 -14.73 12.27 -10.20
C ALA A 102 -16.12 12.91 -10.43
N ARG A 103 -17.04 12.78 -9.46
CA ARG A 103 -18.42 13.30 -9.57
C ARG A 103 -18.64 14.52 -8.66
N PRO A 104 -19.27 15.61 -9.14
CA PRO A 104 -19.57 16.78 -8.30
C PRO A 104 -20.64 16.52 -7.22
N THR A 105 -21.19 15.30 -7.15
CA THR A 105 -22.17 14.84 -6.15
C THR A 105 -21.57 13.82 -5.17
N ASP A 106 -20.26 13.53 -5.28
CA ASP A 106 -19.54 12.58 -4.44
C ASP A 106 -18.94 13.31 -3.23
N ALA A 107 -19.35 12.91 -2.02
CA ALA A 107 -18.93 13.55 -0.78
C ALA A 107 -17.46 13.24 -0.42
N ASP A 108 -16.92 12.13 -0.93
CA ASP A 108 -15.56 11.68 -0.65
C ASP A 108 -14.56 12.10 -1.75
N LEU A 109 -15.00 12.86 -2.76
CA LEU A 109 -14.19 13.26 -3.93
C LEU A 109 -12.87 13.89 -3.52
N ASP A 110 -12.88 14.95 -2.71
CA ASP A 110 -11.65 15.67 -2.37
C ASP A 110 -10.74 14.84 -1.45
N SER A 111 -11.32 14.10 -0.49
CA SER A 111 -10.59 13.16 0.37
C SER A 111 -9.85 12.10 -0.44
N ASN A 112 -10.55 11.45 -1.38
CA ASN A 112 -9.99 10.41 -2.23
C ASN A 112 -8.99 10.99 -3.25
N ARG A 113 -9.29 12.16 -3.84
CA ARG A 113 -8.38 12.89 -4.74
C ARG A 113 -7.07 13.24 -4.03
N ASP A 114 -7.14 13.81 -2.84
CA ASP A 114 -5.96 14.23 -2.07
C ASP A 114 -5.14 13.05 -1.54
N LEU A 115 -5.75 11.90 -1.22
CA LEU A 115 -5.02 10.66 -0.93
C LEU A 115 -4.12 10.27 -2.12
N ILE A 116 -4.68 10.18 -3.33
CA ILE A 116 -3.93 9.83 -4.53
C ILE A 116 -2.88 10.91 -4.84
N THR A 117 -3.26 12.19 -4.83
CA THR A 117 -2.35 13.33 -5.09
C THR A 117 -1.18 13.36 -4.11
N ASN A 118 -1.38 13.08 -2.82
CA ASN A 118 -0.31 13.07 -1.82
C ASN A 118 0.63 11.87 -1.97
N TRP A 119 0.13 10.69 -2.39
CA TRP A 119 1.00 9.56 -2.75
C TRP A 119 1.85 9.88 -3.98
N ILE A 120 1.28 10.49 -5.04
CA ILE A 120 2.06 10.88 -6.22
C ILE A 120 3.10 11.94 -5.85
N LYS A 121 2.79 12.92 -5.00
CA LYS A 121 3.78 13.92 -4.52
C LYS A 121 4.94 13.29 -3.73
N GLN A 122 4.72 12.18 -3.03
CA GLN A 122 5.77 11.43 -2.33
C GLN A 122 6.60 10.57 -3.28
N ALA A 123 5.95 9.86 -4.20
CA ALA A 123 6.58 9.01 -5.21
C ALA A 123 7.35 9.82 -6.29
N CYS A 124 6.88 11.04 -6.55
CA CYS A 124 7.24 11.86 -7.71
C CYS A 124 7.34 13.35 -7.36
N PRO A 125 8.28 13.76 -6.48
CA PRO A 125 8.40 15.14 -6.02
C PRO A 125 8.77 16.17 -7.11
N ASN A 126 9.16 15.71 -8.31
CA ASN A 126 9.55 16.55 -9.45
C ASN A 126 8.41 16.76 -10.48
N VAL A 127 7.20 16.25 -10.22
CA VAL A 127 5.99 16.58 -10.99
C VAL A 127 4.98 17.24 -10.06
N ASN A 128 4.07 18.05 -10.61
CA ASN A 128 3.01 18.71 -9.83
C ASN A 128 1.63 18.13 -10.22
N PRO A 129 1.17 17.06 -9.56
CA PRO A 129 -0.11 16.40 -9.80
C PRO A 129 -1.27 17.05 -9.04
#